data_AF-H9F718-F1
#
_entry.id   AF-H9F718-F1
#
_cell.length_a   1.000
_cell.length_b   1.000
_cell.length_c   1.000
_cell.angle_alpha   90.00
_cell.angle_beta   90.00
_cell.angle_gamma   90.00
#
_symmetry.space_group_name_H-M   'P 1'
#
loop_
_entity.id
_entity.type
_entity.pdbx_description
1 polymer ?
#
loop_
_entity_poly.entity_id
_entity_poly.type
_entity_poly.pdbx_seq_one_letter_code
_entity_poly.pdbx_strand_id
1 'polypeptide(L)'
;IRQFVDLCSMSNISVFLLSHKCFGYYIHGRSVHGHADTNMEEMNMNLKREAENLCSQRGLVPNTDGQTFEIAISNQMRQHYDRIHETLIRKNGPARLLSSSENTFEQSIKAYHMMNKFLGSFIDHVHKEMDYFIKDKLLLERILGMEFMEPMEKSIFYNDEGYSFSSVLYYGNEATLLIFDLLFFCVVDLACQNFILASFLTYLQQEIFRYIRNTVGQKNLVSKTLVDQRFLI
;
A
#
# COMPACT_ATOMS: atom_id res chain seq x y z
N ILE A 1 -5.80 -9.26 -7.35
CA ILE A 1 -5.50 -7.80 -7.24
C ILE A 1 -6.76 -6.94 -7.33
N ARG A 2 -7.62 -7.07 -8.36
CA ARG A 2 -8.91 -6.34 -8.44
C ARG A 2 -9.76 -6.47 -7.18
N GLN A 3 -9.91 -7.71 -6.70
CA GLN A 3 -10.62 -8.03 -5.45
C GLN A 3 -10.10 -7.26 -4.23
N PHE A 4 -8.82 -6.84 -4.21
CA PHE A 4 -8.28 -6.06 -3.12
C PHE A 4 -8.79 -4.61 -3.14
N VAL A 5 -8.91 -4.00 -4.32
CA VAL A 5 -9.47 -2.65 -4.47
C VAL A 5 -10.96 -2.64 -4.13
N ASP A 6 -11.70 -3.68 -4.56
CA ASP A 6 -13.09 -3.87 -4.19
C ASP A 6 -13.24 -4.02 -2.66
N LEU A 7 -12.39 -4.83 -2.04
CA LEU A 7 -12.37 -5.00 -0.59
C LEU A 7 -12.09 -3.67 0.14
N CYS A 8 -11.10 -2.89 -0.31
CA CYS A 8 -10.82 -1.57 0.23
C CYS A 8 -12.07 -0.66 0.20
N SER A 9 -12.79 -0.66 -0.92
CA SER A 9 -14.02 0.13 -1.11
C SER A 9 -15.15 -0.33 -0.20
N MET A 10 -15.39 -1.64 -0.14
CA MET A 10 -16.41 -2.26 0.71
C MET A 10 -16.12 -2.03 2.18
N SER A 11 -14.86 -2.09 2.58
CA SER A 11 -14.41 -1.85 3.96
C SER A 11 -14.26 -0.37 4.31
N ASN A 12 -14.50 0.55 3.37
CA ASN A 12 -14.30 2.00 3.54
C ASN A 12 -12.87 2.36 3.98
N ILE A 13 -11.86 1.68 3.43
CA ILE A 13 -10.44 1.85 3.76
C ILE A 13 -9.68 2.29 2.51
N SER A 14 -9.13 3.50 2.54
CA SER A 14 -8.15 3.93 1.55
C SER A 14 -6.74 3.53 1.95
N VAL A 15 -5.91 3.17 0.98
CA VAL A 15 -4.55 2.71 1.21
C VAL A 15 -3.57 3.68 0.59
N PHE A 16 -2.66 4.21 1.40
CA PHE A 16 -1.58 5.08 0.97
C PHE A 16 -0.25 4.37 1.19
N LEU A 17 0.47 4.07 0.11
CA LEU A 17 1.70 3.29 0.09
C LEU A 17 2.83 4.12 -0.51
N LEU A 18 3.98 4.15 0.17
CA LEU A 18 5.21 4.74 -0.37
C LEU A 18 6.24 3.63 -0.56
N SER A 19 6.59 3.36 -1.83
CA SER A 19 7.67 2.43 -2.19
C SER A 19 9.04 3.12 -2.10
N HIS A 20 9.09 4.40 -2.41
CA HIS A 20 10.25 5.27 -2.28
C HIS A 20 9.93 6.51 -1.42
N LYS A 21 10.88 7.44 -1.30
CA LYS A 21 10.70 8.62 -0.45
C LYS A 21 9.50 9.47 -0.87
N CYS A 22 9.39 9.81 -2.15
CA CYS A 22 8.31 10.66 -2.64
C CYS A 22 7.45 9.97 -3.70
N PHE A 23 7.58 8.64 -3.84
CA PHE A 23 6.86 7.88 -4.85
C PHE A 23 6.23 6.63 -4.23
N GLY A 24 5.04 6.27 -4.74
CA GLY A 24 4.36 5.05 -4.40
C GLY A 24 2.98 4.97 -5.02
N TYR A 25 2.01 4.48 -4.26
CA TYR A 25 0.69 4.14 -4.78
C TYR A 25 -0.40 4.58 -3.81
N TYR A 26 -1.54 4.98 -4.36
CA TYR A 26 -2.75 5.28 -3.61
C TYR A 26 -3.92 4.46 -4.15
N ILE A 27 -4.67 3.85 -3.24
CA ILE A 27 -5.91 3.13 -3.52
C ILE A 27 -7.02 3.87 -2.79
N HIS A 28 -7.93 4.43 -3.57
CA HIS A 28 -9.12 5.09 -3.07
C HIS A 28 -10.18 4.04 -2.72
N GLY A 29 -10.42 3.85 -1.43
CA GLY A 29 -11.38 2.87 -0.93
C GLY A 29 -12.51 3.51 -0.13
N ARG A 30 -12.90 4.76 -0.44
CA ARG A 30 -14.06 5.39 0.22
C ARG A 30 -15.34 4.70 -0.26
N SER A 31 -16.14 4.18 0.67
CA SER A 31 -17.41 3.55 0.35
C SER A 31 -18.40 4.60 -0.17
N VAL A 32 -19.08 4.29 -1.28
CA VAL A 32 -20.15 5.12 -1.86
C VAL A 32 -21.42 5.13 -1.00
N HIS A 33 -21.54 4.16 -0.09
CA HIS A 33 -22.67 4.02 0.84
C HIS A 33 -22.40 4.68 2.20
N GLY A 34 -21.21 5.27 2.39
CA GLY A 34 -20.82 5.99 3.61
C GLY A 34 -20.54 5.12 4.84
N HIS A 35 -20.87 3.83 4.77
CA HIS A 35 -20.64 2.83 5.82
C HIS A 35 -20.17 1.52 5.18
N ALA A 36 -19.48 0.69 5.96
CA ALA A 36 -18.87 -0.58 5.53
C ALA A 36 -19.34 -1.78 6.37
N ASP A 37 -19.57 -1.57 7.66
CA ASP A 37 -20.00 -2.61 8.60
C ASP A 37 -21.51 -2.85 8.50
N THR A 38 -21.91 -3.62 7.48
CA THR A 38 -23.31 -3.91 7.18
C THR A 38 -23.59 -5.41 7.17
N ASN A 39 -24.85 -5.78 7.35
CA ASN A 39 -25.24 -7.19 7.27
C ASN A 39 -25.28 -7.67 5.79
N MET A 40 -25.39 -8.98 5.58
CA MET A 40 -25.35 -9.56 4.23
C MET A 40 -26.51 -9.07 3.33
N GLU A 41 -27.68 -8.80 3.91
CA GLU A 41 -28.84 -8.30 3.17
C GLU A 41 -28.61 -6.88 2.65
N GLU A 42 -28.14 -5.99 3.52
CA GLU A 42 -27.80 -4.61 3.20
C GLU A 42 -26.63 -4.54 2.20
N MET A 43 -25.60 -5.36 2.38
CA MET A 43 -24.50 -5.49 1.42
C MET A 43 -25.02 -5.90 0.03
N ASN A 44 -25.91 -6.89 -0.04
CA ASN A 44 -26.49 -7.32 -1.31
C ASN A 44 -27.36 -6.23 -1.95
N MET A 45 -28.11 -5.47 -1.14
CA MET A 45 -28.90 -4.33 -1.63
C MET A 45 -27.99 -3.22 -2.18
N ASN A 46 -26.89 -2.91 -1.49
CA ASN A 46 -25.89 -1.94 -1.93
C ASN A 46 -25.27 -2.35 -3.27
N LEU A 47 -24.84 -3.61 -3.40
CA LEU A 47 -24.32 -4.18 -4.65
C LEU A 47 -25.32 -4.09 -5.82
N LYS A 48 -26.62 -4.31 -5.57
CA LYS A 48 -27.66 -4.14 -6.59
C LYS A 48 -27.79 -2.68 -7.02
N ARG A 49 -27.78 -1.74 -6.07
CA ARG A 49 -27.85 -0.31 -6.36
C ARG A 49 -26.65 0.16 -7.19
N GLU A 50 -25.46 -0.38 -6.90
CA GLU A 50 -24.27 -0.13 -7.72
C GLU A 50 -24.44 -0.68 -9.15
N ALA A 51 -24.89 -1.93 -9.29
CA ALA A 51 -25.12 -2.55 -10.61
C ALA A 51 -26.18 -1.81 -11.45
N GLU A 52 -27.17 -1.22 -10.79
CA GLU A 52 -28.24 -0.43 -11.41
C GLU A 52 -27.87 1.07 -11.57
N ASN A 53 -26.65 1.48 -11.20
CA ASN A 53 -26.18 2.88 -11.19
C ASN A 53 -27.08 3.84 -10.38
N LEU A 54 -27.66 3.34 -9.28
CA LEU A 54 -28.51 4.10 -8.35
C LEU A 54 -27.72 4.78 -7.21
N CYS A 55 -26.40 4.85 -7.34
CA CYS A 55 -25.49 5.51 -6.40
C CYS A 55 -24.32 6.18 -7.16
N SER A 56 -23.51 6.96 -6.43
CA SER A 56 -22.30 7.56 -6.99
C SER A 56 -21.28 6.49 -7.38
N GLN A 57 -20.42 6.82 -8.33
CA GLN A 57 -19.28 5.99 -8.71
C GLN A 57 -18.21 5.95 -7.62
N ARG A 58 -17.39 4.90 -7.64
CA ARG A 58 -16.37 4.62 -6.61
C ARG A 58 -15.07 5.41 -6.75
N GLY A 59 -14.85 6.10 -7.86
CA GLY A 59 -13.59 6.78 -8.14
C GLY A 59 -13.31 7.96 -7.22
N LEU A 60 -12.03 8.32 -7.13
CA LEU A 60 -11.57 9.49 -6.37
C LEU A 60 -12.13 10.81 -6.94
N VAL A 61 -12.26 10.88 -8.27
CA VAL A 61 -12.86 12.03 -8.98
C VAL A 61 -14.36 11.79 -9.14
N PRO A 62 -15.20 12.82 -8.91
CA PRO A 62 -16.65 12.70 -9.12
C PRO A 62 -16.99 12.15 -10.51
N ASN A 63 -17.91 11.18 -10.56
CA ASN A 63 -18.38 10.52 -11.78
C ASN A 63 -17.32 9.73 -12.54
N THR A 64 -16.28 9.25 -11.87
CA THR A 64 -15.29 8.33 -12.44
C THR A 64 -15.22 7.05 -11.62
N ASP A 65 -14.64 5.99 -12.21
CA ASP A 65 -14.37 4.71 -11.54
C ASP A 65 -12.88 4.55 -11.18
N GLY A 66 -12.09 5.59 -11.38
CA GLY A 66 -10.65 5.57 -11.14
C GLY A 66 -10.33 5.52 -9.64
N GLN A 67 -9.91 4.37 -9.16
CA GLN A 67 -9.61 4.14 -7.74
C GLN A 67 -8.13 3.95 -7.43
N THR A 68 -7.33 3.65 -8.44
CA THR A 68 -5.91 3.29 -8.29
C THR A 68 -5.04 4.34 -8.93
N PHE A 69 -4.02 4.76 -8.20
CA PHE A 69 -3.12 5.83 -8.61
C PHE A 69 -1.68 5.49 -8.28
N GLU A 70 -0.78 5.81 -9.20
CA GLU A 70 0.64 5.98 -8.87
C GLU A 70 0.83 7.42 -8.40
N ILE A 71 1.52 7.61 -7.28
CA ILE A 71 1.63 8.93 -6.66
C ILE A 71 3.07 9.38 -6.62
N ALA A 72 3.30 10.63 -7.02
CA ALA A 72 4.53 11.37 -6.80
C ALA A 72 4.21 12.56 -5.90
N ILE A 73 4.60 12.49 -4.62
CA ILE A 73 4.26 13.51 -3.62
C ILE A 73 5.30 14.62 -3.54
N SER A 74 4.85 15.84 -3.25
CA SER A 74 5.76 16.97 -3.06
C SER A 74 6.62 16.78 -1.80
N ASN A 75 7.80 17.39 -1.79
CA ASN A 75 8.69 17.35 -0.63
C ASN A 75 8.04 17.93 0.64
N GLN A 76 7.18 18.94 0.50
CA GLN A 76 6.46 19.53 1.62
C GLN A 76 5.49 18.52 2.25
N MET A 77 4.66 17.84 1.44
CA MET A 77 3.77 16.77 1.91
C MET A 77 4.57 15.68 2.62
N ARG A 78 5.68 15.25 2.00
CA ARG A 78 6.56 14.23 2.58
C ARG A 78 7.14 14.62 3.94
N GLN A 79 7.58 15.87 4.10
CA GLN A 79 8.09 16.36 5.39
C GLN A 79 7.00 16.41 6.49
N HIS A 80 5.75 16.69 6.13
CA HIS A 80 4.64 16.60 7.08
C HIS A 80 4.35 15.16 7.49
N TYR A 81 4.31 14.24 6.51
CA TYR A 81 4.18 12.80 6.75
C TYR A 81 5.29 12.31 7.69
N ASP A 82 6.56 12.63 7.38
CA ASP A 82 7.71 12.21 8.17
C ASP A 82 7.67 12.76 9.60
N ARG A 83 7.23 14.01 9.82
CA ARG A 83 7.11 14.55 11.18
C ARG A 83 6.10 13.79 12.05
N ILE A 84 4.95 13.44 11.48
CA ILE A 84 3.95 12.62 12.17
C ILE A 84 4.52 11.21 12.42
N HIS A 85 5.22 10.65 11.44
CA HIS A 85 5.84 9.33 11.53
C HIS A 85 7.05 9.24 12.47
N GLU A 86 7.88 10.27 12.57
CA GLU A 86 9.01 10.33 13.49
C GLU A 86 8.54 10.43 14.93
N THR A 87 7.44 11.14 15.17
CA THR A 87 6.79 11.19 16.50
C THR A 87 6.34 9.79 16.95
N LEU A 88 6.06 8.88 15.99
CA LEU A 88 5.80 7.47 16.23
C LEU A 88 7.08 6.64 16.48
N ILE A 89 8.14 6.85 15.70
CA ILE A 89 9.37 6.01 15.72
C ILE A 89 10.40 6.42 16.78
N ARG A 90 10.56 7.72 17.10
CA ARG A 90 11.64 8.23 17.98
C ARG A 90 11.64 7.67 19.41
N LYS A 91 10.66 6.86 19.78
CA LYS A 91 10.66 6.05 21.00
C LYS A 91 11.65 4.87 21.02
N ASN A 92 12.28 4.50 19.91
CA ASN A 92 13.28 3.42 19.88
C ASN A 92 14.73 3.88 20.14
N GLY A 93 14.94 5.14 20.54
CA GLY A 93 16.25 5.67 20.92
C GLY A 93 16.70 5.22 22.33
N PRO A 94 18.02 5.20 22.62
CA PRO A 94 18.57 4.67 23.87
C PRO A 94 18.43 5.64 25.06
N ALA A 95 17.21 6.08 25.36
CA ALA A 95 16.95 6.94 26.50
C ALA A 95 15.59 6.68 27.18
N ARG A 96 15.70 5.93 28.29
CA ARG A 96 14.96 6.06 29.56
C ARG A 96 13.66 5.28 29.75
N LEU A 97 13.78 4.32 30.68
CA LEU A 97 13.05 4.22 31.94
C LEU A 97 11.51 4.32 31.89
N LEU A 98 10.88 3.15 32.11
CA LEU A 98 9.61 3.02 32.84
C LEU A 98 8.42 3.83 32.29
N SER A 99 8.19 3.87 30.98
CA SER A 99 6.84 4.21 30.50
C SER A 99 5.97 2.96 30.54
N SER A 100 4.91 2.98 31.36
CA SER A 100 3.86 1.96 31.37
C SER A 100 3.37 1.63 29.95
N SER A 101 3.11 0.35 29.68
CA SER A 101 2.60 -0.14 28.39
C SER A 101 1.36 0.64 27.91
N GLU A 102 0.49 1.04 28.85
CA GLU A 102 -0.72 1.82 28.61
C GLU A 102 -0.45 3.19 27.96
N ASN A 103 0.59 3.90 28.39
CA ASN A 103 0.98 5.20 27.82
C ASN A 103 1.55 5.08 26.40
N THR A 104 2.00 3.88 25.99
CA THR A 104 2.53 3.64 24.65
C THR A 104 1.40 3.38 23.65
N PHE A 105 0.43 2.56 24.03
CA PHE A 105 -0.75 2.28 23.22
C PHE A 105 -1.59 3.54 22.94
N GLU A 106 -1.85 4.36 23.95
CA GLU A 106 -2.62 5.60 23.80
C GLU A 106 -1.94 6.59 22.85
N GLN A 107 -0.61 6.66 22.87
CA GLN A 107 0.15 7.53 21.96
C GLN A 107 0.16 7.00 20.52
N SER A 108 0.26 5.68 20.32
CA SER A 108 0.10 5.06 19.00
C SER A 108 -1.27 5.35 18.39
N ILE A 109 -2.33 5.30 19.20
CA ILE A 109 -3.69 5.67 18.78
C ILE A 109 -3.77 7.15 18.37
N LYS A 110 -3.23 8.07 19.18
CA LYS A 110 -3.23 9.51 18.88
C LYS A 110 -2.56 9.82 17.55
N ALA A 111 -1.41 9.21 17.31
CA ALA A 111 -0.66 9.41 16.08
C ALA A 111 -1.29 8.69 14.87
N TYR A 112 -1.95 7.54 15.06
CA TYR A 112 -2.80 6.93 14.04
C TYR A 112 -3.93 7.89 13.59
N HIS A 113 -4.66 8.48 14.55
CA HIS A 113 -5.69 9.46 14.22
C HIS A 113 -5.13 10.74 13.58
N MET A 114 -3.96 11.20 14.03
CA MET A 114 -3.29 12.36 13.43
C MET A 114 -2.89 12.08 11.97
N MET A 115 -2.34 10.89 11.69
CA MET A 115 -1.98 10.48 10.34
C MET A 115 -3.21 10.36 9.44
N ASN A 116 -4.27 9.68 9.90
CA ASN A 116 -5.51 9.56 9.13
C ASN A 116 -6.16 10.92 8.86
N LYS A 117 -6.17 11.82 9.85
CA LYS A 117 -6.69 13.18 9.66
C LYS A 117 -5.87 13.96 8.62
N PHE A 118 -4.54 13.85 8.68
CA PHE A 118 -3.65 14.49 7.72
C PHE A 118 -3.81 13.94 6.31
N LEU A 119 -3.83 12.61 6.15
CA LEU A 119 -4.02 11.99 4.83
C LEU A 119 -5.43 12.28 4.29
N GLY A 120 -6.46 12.24 5.14
CA GLY A 120 -7.82 12.64 4.76
C GLY A 120 -7.88 14.08 4.28
N SER A 121 -7.28 15.03 5.03
CA SER A 121 -7.27 16.44 4.63
C SER A 121 -6.45 16.71 3.37
N PHE A 122 -5.40 15.91 3.13
CA PHE A 122 -4.62 15.96 1.89
C PHE A 122 -5.45 15.48 0.69
N ILE A 123 -6.15 14.33 0.81
CA ILE A 123 -7.01 13.80 -0.26
C ILE A 123 -8.21 14.72 -0.54
N ASP A 124 -8.78 15.34 0.50
CA ASP A 124 -9.90 16.29 0.40
C ASP A 124 -9.47 17.71 -0.07
N HIS A 125 -8.23 17.89 -0.55
CA HIS A 125 -7.69 19.17 -1.06
C HIS A 125 -7.77 20.34 -0.05
N VAL A 126 -7.73 20.07 1.27
CA VAL A 126 -7.85 21.11 2.31
C VAL A 126 -6.64 22.06 2.32
N HIS A 127 -5.44 21.54 2.03
CA HIS A 127 -4.19 22.29 2.08
C HIS A 127 -3.67 22.63 0.68
N LYS A 128 -4.00 23.83 0.18
CA LYS A 128 -3.62 24.29 -1.18
C LYS A 128 -2.11 24.28 -1.47
N GLU A 129 -1.27 24.44 -0.45
CA GLU A 129 0.19 24.43 -0.57
C GLU A 129 0.75 23.03 -0.84
N MET A 130 0.09 21.99 -0.34
CA MET A 130 0.49 20.59 -0.51
C MET A 130 -0.47 19.86 -1.42
N ASP A 131 -1.15 20.60 -2.30
CA ASP A 131 -2.22 20.09 -3.13
C ASP A 131 -1.70 19.07 -4.17
N TYR A 132 -2.62 18.31 -4.77
CA TYR A 132 -2.31 17.39 -5.84
C TYR A 132 -3.22 17.61 -7.05
N PHE A 133 -2.76 17.16 -8.21
CA PHE A 133 -3.58 17.08 -9.41
C PHE A 133 -3.49 15.68 -10.01
N ILE A 134 -4.54 15.31 -10.74
CA ILE A 134 -4.65 14.00 -11.39
C ILE A 134 -4.27 14.15 -12.87
N LYS A 135 -3.46 13.23 -13.36
CA LYS A 135 -2.93 13.23 -14.73
C LYS A 135 -2.82 11.80 -15.26
N ASP A 136 -2.92 11.61 -16.57
CA ASP A 136 -2.54 10.35 -17.19
C ASP A 136 -1.04 10.29 -17.51
N LYS A 137 -0.43 9.12 -17.33
CA LYS A 137 0.93 8.86 -17.85
C LYS A 137 0.95 8.92 -19.37
N LEU A 138 1.95 9.60 -19.92
CA LEU A 138 2.26 9.59 -21.34
C LEU A 138 2.62 8.16 -21.79
N LEU A 139 2.43 7.85 -23.08
CA LEU A 139 2.77 6.52 -23.61
C LEU A 139 4.22 6.13 -23.35
N LEU A 140 5.15 7.07 -23.49
CA LEU A 140 6.57 6.83 -23.21
C LEU A 140 6.84 6.60 -21.71
N GLU A 141 6.15 7.32 -20.82
CA GLU A 141 6.26 7.10 -19.36
C GLU A 141 5.75 5.71 -18.99
N ARG A 142 4.66 5.24 -19.63
CA ARG A 142 4.12 3.88 -19.45
C ARG A 142 5.07 2.81 -19.96
N ILE A 143 5.69 3.00 -21.13
CA ILE A 143 6.60 2.02 -21.74
C ILE A 143 7.91 1.92 -20.95
N LEU A 144 8.46 3.06 -20.53
CA LEU A 144 9.74 3.10 -19.81
C LEU A 144 9.58 2.82 -18.30
N GLY A 145 8.36 2.87 -17.77
CA GLY A 145 8.10 2.70 -16.35
C GLY A 145 8.73 3.81 -15.50
N MET A 146 8.79 5.04 -16.04
CA MET A 146 9.38 6.19 -15.34
C MET A 146 8.54 7.44 -15.55
N GLU A 147 8.42 8.26 -14.52
CA GLU A 147 7.77 9.57 -14.59
C GLU A 147 8.78 10.63 -15.05
N PHE A 148 8.39 11.45 -16.02
CA PHE A 148 9.26 12.53 -16.50
C PHE A 148 9.08 13.84 -15.73
N MET A 149 8.05 13.93 -14.89
CA MET A 149 7.76 15.12 -14.09
C MET A 149 8.11 14.90 -12.63
N GLU A 150 8.95 15.78 -12.09
CA GLU A 150 9.25 15.85 -10.67
C GLU A 150 8.19 16.73 -9.96
N PRO A 151 7.62 16.28 -8.82
CA PRO A 151 6.62 17.04 -8.07
C PRO A 151 7.28 18.20 -7.29
N MET A 152 7.54 19.31 -7.99
CA MET A 152 8.22 20.48 -7.42
C MET A 152 7.32 21.26 -6.43
N GLU A 153 6.11 21.61 -6.85
CA GLU A 153 5.18 22.42 -6.05
C GLU A 153 3.97 21.62 -5.58
N LYS A 154 3.38 20.82 -6.48
CA LYS A 154 2.21 19.99 -6.21
C LYS A 154 2.53 18.51 -6.38
N SER A 155 1.82 17.69 -5.62
CA SER A 155 1.86 16.24 -5.81
C SER A 155 1.12 15.85 -7.09
N ILE A 156 1.48 14.72 -7.67
CA ILE A 156 0.91 14.22 -8.93
C ILE A 156 0.32 12.83 -8.67
N PHE A 157 -0.93 12.65 -9.06
CA PHE A 157 -1.63 11.38 -9.01
C PHE A 157 -1.81 10.91 -10.45
N TYR A 158 -1.11 9.86 -10.82
CA TYR A 158 -1.22 9.24 -12.12
C TYR A 158 -2.31 8.19 -12.11
N ASN A 159 -3.30 8.28 -13.01
CA ASN A 159 -4.30 7.23 -13.15
C ASN A 159 -3.62 5.89 -13.48
N ASP A 160 -3.92 4.86 -12.70
CA ASP A 160 -3.33 3.53 -12.81
C ASP A 160 -4.43 2.49 -13.07
N GLU A 161 -4.67 2.17 -14.34
CA GLU A 161 -5.61 1.10 -14.73
C GLU A 161 -4.99 -0.30 -14.59
N GLY A 162 -3.67 -0.39 -14.46
CA GLY A 162 -2.89 -1.64 -14.47
C GLY A 162 -2.73 -2.29 -13.10
N TYR A 163 -3.15 -1.61 -12.03
CA TYR A 163 -2.89 -2.01 -10.65
C TYR A 163 -1.37 -2.14 -10.37
N SER A 164 -0.56 -1.20 -10.87
CA SER A 164 0.91 -1.13 -10.74
C SER A 164 1.40 -1.28 -9.30
N PHE A 165 0.57 -0.97 -8.30
CA PHE A 165 0.88 -1.22 -6.88
C PHE A 165 1.17 -2.70 -6.55
N SER A 166 0.75 -3.63 -7.41
CA SER A 166 1.07 -5.06 -7.26
C SER A 166 2.57 -5.30 -7.21
N SER A 167 3.38 -4.47 -7.86
CA SER A 167 4.85 -4.53 -7.83
C SER A 167 5.43 -4.44 -6.41
N VAL A 168 4.74 -3.78 -5.48
CA VAL A 168 5.13 -3.68 -4.07
C VAL A 168 4.67 -4.89 -3.26
N LEU A 169 3.62 -5.56 -3.73
CA LEU A 169 3.09 -6.75 -3.09
C LEU A 169 3.93 -7.97 -3.48
N TYR A 170 4.01 -8.93 -2.56
CA TYR A 170 4.70 -10.19 -2.84
C TYR A 170 4.03 -10.93 -4.01
N TYR A 171 2.70 -10.89 -4.05
CA TYR A 171 1.87 -11.48 -5.11
C TYR A 171 2.16 -10.91 -6.52
N GLY A 172 2.59 -9.65 -6.66
CA GLY A 172 2.90 -9.11 -7.97
C GLY A 172 4.28 -9.52 -8.52
N ASN A 173 5.10 -10.20 -7.72
CA ASN A 173 6.47 -10.57 -8.08
C ASN A 173 6.66 -12.07 -8.36
N GLU A 174 5.57 -12.81 -8.57
CA GLU A 174 5.59 -14.27 -8.82
C GLU A 174 6.52 -14.67 -9.97
N ALA A 175 6.46 -13.95 -11.11
CA ALA A 175 7.32 -14.23 -12.25
C ALA A 175 8.81 -14.00 -11.95
N THR A 176 9.14 -12.92 -11.24
CA THR A 176 10.52 -12.62 -10.81
C THR A 176 11.04 -13.69 -9.86
N LEU A 177 10.21 -14.15 -8.93
CA LEU A 177 10.55 -15.25 -8.01
C LEU A 177 10.75 -16.56 -8.77
N LEU A 178 9.88 -16.87 -9.73
CA LEU A 178 10.02 -18.06 -10.58
C LEU A 178 11.31 -18.04 -11.40
N ILE A 179 11.66 -16.89 -12.00
CA ILE A 179 12.91 -16.72 -12.73
C ILE A 179 14.10 -16.90 -11.80
N PHE A 180 14.04 -16.33 -10.59
CA PHE A 180 15.09 -16.51 -9.59
C PHE A 180 15.25 -17.98 -9.21
N ASP A 181 14.16 -18.69 -8.90
CA ASP A 181 14.19 -20.10 -8.50
C ASP A 181 14.73 -20.98 -9.65
N LEU A 182 14.36 -20.68 -10.90
CA LEU A 182 14.88 -21.37 -12.08
C LEU A 182 16.38 -21.12 -12.29
N LEU A 183 16.83 -19.87 -12.16
CA LEU A 183 18.26 -19.53 -12.28
C LEU A 183 19.07 -20.18 -11.16
N PHE A 184 18.57 -20.14 -9.92
CA PHE A 184 19.19 -20.80 -8.78
C PHE A 184 19.33 -22.30 -9.01
N PHE A 185 18.24 -22.95 -9.45
CA PHE A 185 18.24 -24.35 -9.82
C PHE A 185 19.31 -24.66 -10.87
N CYS A 186 19.35 -23.90 -11.99
CA CYS A 186 20.32 -24.12 -13.06
C CYS A 186 21.78 -23.94 -12.59
N VAL A 187 22.05 -22.94 -11.73
CA VAL A 187 23.41 -22.72 -11.20
C VAL A 187 23.85 -23.88 -10.30
N VAL A 188 22.95 -24.38 -9.45
CA VAL A 188 23.25 -25.51 -8.55
C VAL A 188 23.40 -26.81 -9.33
N ASP A 189 22.54 -27.06 -10.33
CA ASP A 189 22.64 -28.24 -11.18
C ASP A 189 23.97 -28.24 -11.97
N LEU A 190 24.37 -27.09 -12.51
CA LEU A 190 25.65 -26.94 -13.19
C LEU A 190 26.84 -27.19 -12.24
N ALA A 191 26.77 -26.71 -11.00
CA ALA A 191 27.86 -26.83 -10.03
C ALA A 191 27.99 -28.24 -9.44
N CYS A 192 26.86 -28.90 -9.13
CA CYS A 192 26.84 -30.19 -8.45
C CYS A 192 26.69 -31.39 -9.40
N GLN A 193 26.30 -31.16 -10.66
CA GLN A 193 25.99 -32.20 -11.65
C GLN A 193 25.00 -33.25 -11.10
N ASN A 194 24.08 -32.80 -10.24
CA ASN A 194 23.11 -33.65 -9.57
C ASN A 194 21.76 -32.92 -9.46
N PHE A 195 20.84 -33.33 -10.33
CA PHE A 195 19.50 -32.79 -10.44
C PHE A 195 18.67 -32.91 -9.15
N ILE A 196 18.83 -34.01 -8.41
CA ILE A 196 18.08 -34.24 -7.17
C ILE A 196 18.54 -33.27 -6.09
N LEU A 197 19.85 -33.09 -5.95
CA LEU A 197 20.42 -32.13 -4.99
C LEU A 197 20.03 -30.70 -5.35
N ALA A 198 20.08 -30.32 -6.63
CA ALA A 198 19.66 -29.01 -7.10
C ALA A 198 18.18 -28.73 -6.79
N SER A 199 17.31 -29.72 -7.02
CA SER A 199 15.87 -29.62 -6.71
C SER A 199 15.64 -29.42 -5.21
N PHE A 200 16.31 -30.21 -4.38
CA PHE A 200 16.19 -30.11 -2.92
C PHE A 200 16.68 -28.76 -2.39
N LEU A 201 17.82 -28.28 -2.87
CA LEU A 201 18.37 -26.99 -2.44
C LEU A 201 17.49 -25.81 -2.88
N THR A 202 16.91 -25.86 -4.08
CA THR A 202 15.97 -24.83 -4.58
C THR A 202 14.72 -24.79 -3.70
N TYR A 203 14.15 -25.95 -3.38
CA TYR A 203 13.02 -26.03 -2.45
C TYR A 203 13.37 -25.46 -1.07
N LEU A 204 14.54 -25.81 -0.52
CA LEU A 204 15.00 -25.28 0.77
C LEU A 204 15.13 -23.76 0.75
N GLN A 205 15.69 -23.20 -0.32
CA GLN A 205 15.81 -21.75 -0.51
C GLN A 205 14.43 -21.08 -0.59
N GLN A 206 13.46 -21.67 -1.30
CA GLN A 206 12.10 -21.15 -1.38
C GLN A 206 11.42 -21.10 -0.01
N GLU A 207 11.58 -22.16 0.80
CA GLU A 207 11.07 -22.23 2.17
C GLU A 207 11.67 -21.16 3.08
N ILE A 208 12.99 -20.92 2.98
CA ILE A 208 13.67 -19.86 3.72
C ILE A 208 13.11 -18.48 3.33
N PHE A 209 12.93 -18.21 2.04
CA PHE A 209 12.35 -16.93 1.60
C PHE A 209 10.92 -16.73 2.07
N ARG A 210 10.09 -17.79 2.02
CA ARG A 210 8.73 -17.73 2.57
C ARG A 210 8.74 -17.38 4.05
N TYR A 211 9.61 -18.02 4.83
CA TYR A 211 9.74 -17.75 6.27
C TYR A 211 10.19 -16.31 6.57
N ILE A 212 11.23 -15.84 5.86
CA ILE A 212 11.73 -14.46 6.00
C ILE A 212 10.64 -13.47 5.62
N ARG A 213 9.97 -13.68 4.48
CA ARG A 213 8.93 -12.76 3.98
C ARG A 213 7.73 -12.67 4.91
N ASN A 214 7.28 -13.79 5.48
CA ASN A 214 6.18 -13.79 6.43
C ASN A 214 6.56 -13.03 7.70
N THR A 215 7.74 -13.33 8.27
CA THR A 215 8.21 -12.72 9.51
C THR A 215 8.48 -11.22 9.37
N VAL A 216 9.24 -10.83 8.34
CA VAL A 216 9.60 -9.42 8.10
C VAL A 216 8.38 -8.64 7.61
N GLY A 217 7.55 -9.26 6.78
CA GLY A 217 6.32 -8.67 6.26
C GLY A 217 5.33 -8.32 7.35
N GLN A 218 5.03 -9.26 8.24
CA GLN A 218 4.11 -9.04 9.35
C GLN A 218 4.64 -7.93 10.26
N LYS A 219 5.93 -7.97 10.63
CA LYS A 219 6.56 -6.90 11.44
C LYS A 219 6.48 -5.52 10.76
N ASN A 220 6.73 -5.46 9.46
CA ASN A 220 6.64 -4.21 8.69
C ASN A 220 5.21 -3.67 8.69
N LEU A 221 4.23 -4.54 8.45
CA LEU A 221 2.82 -4.17 8.40
C LEU A 221 2.33 -3.66 9.76
N VAL A 222 2.61 -4.37 10.85
CA VAL A 222 2.33 -3.91 12.24
C VAL A 222 2.92 -2.53 12.48
N SER A 223 4.21 -2.37 12.18
CA SER A 223 4.92 -1.12 12.45
C SER A 223 4.38 0.06 11.64
N LYS A 224 3.98 -0.16 10.39
CA LYS A 224 3.55 0.92 9.49
C LYS A 224 2.06 1.24 9.57
N THR A 225 1.23 0.24 9.84
CA THR A 225 -0.22 0.42 10.00
C THR A 225 -0.62 0.77 11.43
N LEU A 226 0.31 0.63 12.39
CA LEU A 226 0.08 0.83 13.82
C LEU A 226 -0.99 -0.11 14.38
N VAL A 227 -1.29 -1.19 13.67
CA VAL A 227 -2.23 -2.24 14.07
C VAL A 227 -1.48 -3.28 14.90
N ASP A 228 -2.12 -3.78 15.97
CA ASP A 228 -1.55 -4.85 16.80
C ASP A 228 -1.33 -6.12 15.97
N GLN A 229 -0.20 -6.80 16.21
CA GLN A 229 0.16 -8.05 15.55
C GLN A 229 -0.94 -9.12 15.68
N ARG A 230 -1.72 -9.09 16.77
CA ARG A 230 -2.84 -10.03 16.98
C ARG A 230 -3.93 -9.97 15.92
N PHE A 231 -4.05 -8.85 15.20
CA PHE A 231 -5.03 -8.69 14.12
C PHE A 231 -4.50 -9.15 12.75
N LEU A 232 -3.20 -9.48 12.65
CA LEU A 232 -2.61 -10.05 11.45
C LEU A 232 -2.61 -11.57 11.57
N ILE A 233 -3.73 -12.17 11.19
CA ILE A 233 -3.93 -13.63 11.08
C ILE A 233 -3.19 -14.16 9.85
#